data_AF-A0A2E8Y494-F1
#
_entry.id   AF-A0A2E8Y494-F1
#
_cell.length_a   1.000
_cell.length_b   1.000
_cell.length_c   1.000
_cell.angle_alpha   90.00
_cell.angle_beta   90.00
_cell.angle_gamma   90.00
#
_symmetry.space_group_name_H-M   'P 1'
#
loop_
_entity.id
_entity.type
_entity.pdbx_description
1 polymer ?
#
loop_
_entity_poly.entity_id
_entity_poly.type
_entity_poly.pdbx_seq_one_letter_code
_entity_poly.pdbx_strand_id
1 'polypeptide(L)'
;MLQLGCTNESTRPDNFIRLAKNSGKSGQAVFEVDLSRVSSDGLAKPDASEPADWERTFHVHAETTPGVDWRELPPVQGSFWVVNNLLTFEPLFPLQAGINYHAVFESAKAGAIVATLRLEAPPAKRETIVNQVCPTANALPENLLKFYLHFSAPMSQGRAYSHIHLLNAQNEKIALPFLEVDEELWNPDGTRLTILIDPGRIKSGLLPREQDGPVLHQGHSYTLKIDATWPDANGAPLKHGFTKQFGVTAPDVEMPSPARWNLTTPEAGSTSPLTLDFPKPLDHALLQRLLWIEDAGKHSVEGQVHVRDAERQWAFTPEQPWTAGSYRVVVGTGLEDLAGNSVARPFEVDRVQRPDDAFIPSHVTLQFTIGN
;
A
#
# COMPACT_ATOMS: atom_id res chain seq x y z
N MET A 1 9.48 -14.05 15.68
CA MET A 1 10.25 -14.45 16.88
C MET A 1 11.34 -13.41 17.07
N LEU A 2 11.26 -12.59 18.12
CA LEU A 2 12.22 -11.50 18.37
C LEU A 2 13.63 -12.07 18.52
N GLN A 3 14.60 -11.50 17.81
CA GLN A 3 16.03 -11.80 17.96
C GLN A 3 16.65 -10.74 18.87
N LEU A 4 17.39 -11.19 19.88
CA LEU A 4 18.15 -10.33 20.80
C LEU A 4 19.55 -10.18 20.19
N GLY A 5 19.92 -8.97 19.78
CA GLY A 5 21.24 -8.65 19.22
C GLY A 5 22.03 -7.76 20.19
N CYS A 6 23.31 -8.07 20.41
CA CYS A 6 24.27 -7.18 21.05
C CYS A 6 25.20 -6.62 19.97
N THR A 7 25.26 -5.30 19.79
CA THR A 7 26.26 -4.66 18.93
C THR A 7 27.46 -4.23 19.77
N ASN A 8 28.64 -4.73 19.41
CA ASN A 8 29.91 -4.43 20.06
C ASN A 8 30.43 -3.06 19.61
N GLU A 9 30.63 -2.14 20.54
CA GLU A 9 31.73 -1.17 20.45
C GLU A 9 32.46 -1.06 21.79
N SER A 10 33.74 -1.48 21.75
CA SER A 10 34.85 -1.22 22.66
C SER A 10 34.73 -1.50 24.17
N THR A 11 35.62 -2.41 24.61
CA THR A 11 36.11 -2.72 25.97
C THR A 11 35.24 -3.68 26.82
N ARG A 12 35.55 -4.98 26.73
CA ARG A 12 35.08 -6.01 27.69
C ARG A 12 35.61 -5.68 29.09
N PRO A 13 34.77 -5.85 30.13
CA PRO A 13 34.62 -7.18 30.72
C PRO A 13 33.15 -7.64 30.80
N ASP A 14 32.91 -8.88 30.35
CA ASP A 14 31.80 -9.78 30.68
C ASP A 14 30.34 -9.25 30.74
N ASN A 15 29.53 -9.68 29.76
CA ASN A 15 28.06 -9.61 29.67
C ASN A 15 27.29 -9.82 30.99
N PHE A 16 27.17 -8.79 31.84
CA PHE A 16 26.29 -8.86 33.02
C PHE A 16 25.02 -8.04 32.84
N ILE A 17 24.99 -7.03 31.96
CA ILE A 17 23.76 -6.36 31.51
C ILE A 17 23.30 -6.99 30.20
N ARG A 18 22.03 -7.42 30.12
CA ARG A 18 21.47 -8.02 28.90
C ARG A 18 19.99 -7.69 28.71
N LEU A 19 19.52 -7.85 27.48
CA LEU A 19 18.10 -7.88 27.15
C LEU A 19 17.59 -9.32 27.18
N ALA A 20 16.50 -9.58 27.89
CA ALA A 20 15.90 -10.91 28.04
C ALA A 20 14.39 -10.89 27.74
N LYS A 21 13.80 -12.05 27.44
CA LYS A 21 12.35 -12.17 27.24
C LYS A 21 11.64 -12.24 28.60
N ASN A 22 10.53 -11.52 28.75
CA ASN A 22 9.69 -11.64 29.93
C ASN A 22 8.92 -12.97 29.90
N SER A 23 9.26 -13.89 30.80
CA SER A 23 8.62 -15.21 30.90
C SER A 23 7.14 -15.14 31.34
N GLY A 24 6.69 -14.03 31.95
CA GLY A 24 5.33 -13.83 32.42
C GLY A 24 4.38 -13.13 31.44
N LYS A 25 4.92 -12.48 30.39
CA LYS A 25 4.15 -11.74 29.38
C LYS A 25 4.73 -11.94 27.99
N SER A 26 3.99 -12.62 27.12
CA SER A 26 4.39 -12.87 25.73
C SER A 26 4.65 -11.55 24.99
N GLY A 27 5.83 -11.40 24.40
CA GLY A 27 6.19 -10.25 23.56
C GLY A 27 6.85 -9.07 24.27
N GLN A 28 7.01 -9.10 25.60
CA GLN A 28 7.77 -8.07 26.32
C GLN A 28 9.22 -8.51 26.58
N ALA A 29 10.13 -7.54 26.51
CA ALA A 29 11.54 -7.71 26.85
C ALA A 29 11.87 -6.90 28.10
N VAL A 30 12.77 -7.44 28.92
CA VAL A 30 13.24 -6.85 30.18
C VAL A 30 14.76 -6.68 30.13
N PHE A 31 15.28 -5.75 30.92
CA PHE A 31 16.72 -5.58 31.10
C PHE A 31 17.14 -6.32 32.37
N GLU A 32 18.19 -7.10 32.28
CA GLU A 32 18.69 -7.90 33.40
C GLU A 32 20.14 -7.56 33.68
N VAL A 33 20.49 -7.46 34.96
CA VAL A 33 21.83 -7.21 35.47
C VAL A 33 22.22 -8.35 36.42
N ASP A 34 23.25 -9.13 36.07
CA ASP A 34 23.81 -10.19 36.92
C ASP A 34 24.71 -9.57 38.00
N LEU A 35 24.14 -9.34 39.18
CA LEU A 35 24.82 -8.72 40.33
C LEU A 35 25.95 -9.58 40.90
N SER A 36 25.97 -10.89 40.63
CA SER A 36 27.05 -11.77 41.10
C SER A 36 28.39 -11.44 40.43
N ARG A 37 28.33 -10.93 39.19
CA ARG A 37 29.50 -10.48 38.43
C ARG A 37 29.94 -9.06 38.79
N VAL A 38 29.04 -8.28 39.37
CA VAL A 38 29.34 -6.95 39.94
C VAL A 38 30.06 -7.10 41.28
N SER A 39 29.81 -8.21 42.00
CA SER A 39 30.40 -8.50 43.31
C SER A 39 31.72 -9.27 43.22
N SER A 40 32.77 -8.58 42.80
CA SER A 40 34.09 -8.82 43.41
C SER A 40 34.50 -7.70 44.36
N ASP A 41 33.73 -6.62 44.50
CA ASP A 41 34.10 -5.58 45.45
C ASP A 41 32.93 -4.67 45.91
N GLY A 42 32.10 -5.14 46.85
CA GLY A 42 31.41 -4.26 47.81
C GLY A 42 30.08 -3.63 47.39
N LEU A 43 29.14 -4.41 46.83
CA LEU A 43 27.72 -4.13 47.05
C LEU A 43 27.33 -4.66 48.43
N ALA A 44 26.63 -3.86 49.23
CA ALA A 44 26.01 -4.34 50.45
C ALA A 44 25.17 -5.60 50.13
N LYS A 45 25.19 -6.58 51.03
CA LYS A 45 24.38 -7.80 50.91
C LYS A 45 22.95 -7.43 50.49
N PRO A 46 22.31 -8.20 49.59
CA PRO A 46 20.98 -7.90 49.07
C PRO A 46 19.92 -8.23 50.12
N ASP A 47 19.94 -7.54 51.26
CA ASP A 47 18.81 -7.46 52.17
C ASP A 47 18.26 -6.03 52.06
N ALA A 48 17.20 -5.91 51.25
CA ALA A 48 16.27 -4.78 51.20
C ALA A 48 16.88 -3.38 50.95
N SER A 49 17.30 -3.08 49.72
CA SER A 49 17.28 -1.68 49.24
C SER A 49 15.87 -1.34 48.75
N GLU A 50 15.34 -0.17 49.15
CA GLU A 50 14.02 0.30 48.71
C GLU A 50 13.99 0.54 47.18
N PRO A 51 12.82 0.46 46.50
CA PRO A 51 12.72 0.64 45.05
C PRO A 51 13.38 1.93 44.51
N ALA A 52 13.34 3.01 45.32
CA ALA A 52 13.91 4.31 44.98
C ALA A 52 15.45 4.32 44.84
N ASP A 53 16.16 3.39 45.49
CA ASP A 53 17.62 3.27 45.35
C ASP A 53 18.03 2.61 44.03
N TRP A 54 17.16 1.76 43.46
CA TRP A 54 17.43 1.10 42.19
C TRP A 54 17.29 2.03 40.98
N GLU A 55 16.35 2.98 41.00
CA GLU A 55 16.21 3.98 39.93
C GLU A 55 17.47 4.83 39.74
N ARG A 56 18.19 5.11 40.84
CA ARG A 56 19.47 5.83 40.80
C ARG A 56 20.63 4.94 40.37
N THR A 57 20.54 3.64 40.65
CA THR A 57 21.62 2.67 40.44
C THR A 57 21.55 2.01 39.06
N PHE A 58 20.36 1.79 38.52
CA PHE A 58 20.15 1.21 37.20
C PHE A 58 19.03 1.94 36.48
N HIS A 59 19.34 2.57 35.35
CA HIS A 59 18.37 3.30 34.56
C HIS A 59 18.60 3.07 33.07
N VAL A 60 17.52 3.14 32.29
CA VAL A 60 17.55 2.85 30.86
C VAL A 60 17.07 4.08 30.10
N HIS A 61 17.80 4.49 29.07
CA HIS A 61 17.40 5.59 28.17
C HIS A 61 17.09 5.05 26.78
N ALA A 62 16.06 5.58 26.13
CA ALA A 62 15.70 5.23 24.77
C ALA A 62 16.17 6.34 23.82
N GLU A 63 16.99 6.01 22.83
CA GLU A 63 17.46 6.95 21.81
C GLU A 63 16.37 7.20 20.75
N THR A 64 15.36 7.98 21.13
CA THR A 64 14.14 8.19 20.33
C THR A 64 14.15 9.45 19.48
N THR A 65 15.06 10.39 19.77
CA THR A 65 15.10 11.71 19.14
C THR A 65 16.42 11.91 18.38
N PRO A 66 16.40 11.93 17.03
CA PRO A 66 17.61 12.13 16.24
C PRO A 66 18.30 13.46 16.57
N GLY A 67 19.62 13.41 16.79
CA GLY A 67 20.44 14.60 17.05
C GLY A 67 20.44 15.11 18.49
N VAL A 68 19.73 14.45 19.41
CA VAL A 68 19.77 14.71 20.86
C VAL A 68 20.60 13.61 21.52
N ASP A 69 21.54 13.97 22.41
CA ASP A 69 22.28 12.97 23.19
C ASP A 69 21.28 12.22 24.10
N TRP A 70 21.32 10.88 24.07
CA TRP A 70 20.41 10.05 24.85
C TRP A 70 20.47 10.35 26.36
N ARG A 71 21.59 10.89 26.87
CA ARG A 71 21.76 11.31 28.27
C ARG A 71 20.85 12.48 28.66
N GLU A 72 20.40 13.27 27.67
CA GLU A 72 19.47 14.38 27.88
C GLU A 72 18.00 13.93 27.84
N LEU A 73 17.74 12.71 27.35
CA LEU A 73 16.40 12.13 27.30
C LEU A 73 16.04 11.55 28.67
N PRO A 74 14.76 11.64 29.09
CA PRO A 74 14.34 11.08 30.38
C PRO A 74 14.51 9.55 30.39
N PRO A 75 14.81 8.95 31.57
CA PRO A 75 14.89 7.51 31.69
C PRO A 75 13.51 6.86 31.46
N VAL A 76 13.55 5.71 30.81
CA VAL A 76 12.40 4.81 30.61
C VAL A 76 11.83 4.47 32.00
N GLN A 77 10.53 4.66 32.15
CA GLN A 77 9.81 4.31 33.36
C GLN A 77 9.57 2.80 33.42
N GLY A 78 9.61 2.22 34.61
CA GLY A 78 9.42 0.79 34.79
C GLY A 78 9.53 0.36 36.24
N SER A 79 9.55 -0.94 36.45
CA SER A 79 9.61 -1.58 37.77
C SER A 79 10.86 -2.42 37.92
N PHE A 80 11.39 -2.49 39.14
CA PHE A 80 12.57 -3.27 39.48
C PHE A 80 12.22 -4.42 40.43
N TRP A 81 12.91 -5.54 40.28
CA TRP A 81 12.95 -6.59 41.31
C TRP A 81 14.27 -7.36 41.24
N VAL A 82 14.65 -7.97 42.36
CA VAL A 82 15.86 -8.78 42.47
C VAL A 82 15.51 -10.18 42.92
N VAL A 83 15.95 -11.19 42.17
CA VAL A 83 15.81 -12.61 42.54
C VAL A 83 17.12 -13.31 42.25
N ASN A 84 17.69 -14.03 43.21
CA ASN A 84 18.93 -14.82 43.05
C ASN A 84 20.09 -14.03 42.40
N ASN A 85 20.36 -12.81 42.90
CA ASN A 85 21.39 -11.89 42.36
C ASN A 85 21.15 -11.41 40.91
N LEU A 86 19.94 -11.56 40.37
CA LEU A 86 19.55 -10.99 39.08
C LEU A 86 18.63 -9.80 39.33
N LEU A 87 19.14 -8.59 39.11
CA LEU A 87 18.31 -7.38 39.06
C LEU A 87 17.61 -7.34 37.70
N THR A 88 16.29 -7.23 37.71
CA THR A 88 15.48 -7.11 36.50
C THR A 88 14.75 -5.77 36.50
N PHE A 89 14.79 -5.08 35.37
CA PHE A 89 14.00 -3.90 35.08
C PHE A 89 12.98 -4.22 33.99
N GLU A 90 11.70 -4.09 34.31
CA GLU A 90 10.59 -4.19 33.36
C GLU A 90 10.10 -2.80 32.98
N PRO A 91 10.30 -2.39 31.71
CA PRO A 91 9.74 -1.15 31.19
C PRO A 91 8.21 -1.13 31.34
N LEU A 92 7.66 0.02 31.71
CA LEU A 92 6.21 0.25 31.82
C LEU A 92 5.50 0.05 30.47
N PHE A 93 6.18 0.39 29.37
CA PHE A 93 5.70 0.21 28.00
C PHE A 93 6.60 -0.75 27.22
N PRO A 94 6.05 -1.55 26.30
CA PRO A 94 6.85 -2.44 25.45
C PRO A 94 7.95 -1.71 24.70
N LEU A 95 9.13 -2.31 24.62
CA LEU A 95 10.24 -1.79 23.83
C LEU A 95 9.91 -1.81 22.34
N GLN A 96 10.31 -0.77 21.64
CA GLN A 96 10.15 -0.65 20.20
C GLN A 96 11.37 -1.26 19.50
N ALA A 97 11.11 -2.07 18.47
CA ALA A 97 12.16 -2.64 17.66
C ALA A 97 12.88 -1.55 16.84
N GLY A 98 14.20 -1.71 16.67
CA GLY A 98 15.03 -0.78 15.91
C GLY A 98 15.54 0.44 16.70
N ILE A 99 15.14 0.61 17.95
CA ILE A 99 15.63 1.67 18.86
C ILE A 99 16.83 1.18 19.67
N ASN A 100 17.83 2.03 19.83
CA ASN A 100 18.93 1.81 20.77
C ASN A 100 18.48 2.18 22.18
N TYR A 101 18.67 1.26 23.12
CA TYR A 101 18.45 1.47 24.54
C TYR A 101 19.79 1.47 25.27
N HIS A 102 20.07 2.54 25.99
CA HIS A 102 21.28 2.70 26.78
C HIS A 102 20.96 2.35 28.23
N ALA A 103 21.34 1.14 28.65
CA ALA A 103 21.17 0.66 30.00
C ALA A 103 22.41 1.02 30.83
N VAL A 104 22.23 1.88 31.83
CA VAL A 104 23.29 2.45 32.65
C VAL A 104 23.20 1.87 34.05
N PHE A 105 24.30 1.27 34.51
CA PHE A 105 24.46 0.78 35.88
C PHE A 105 25.53 1.61 36.59
N GLU A 106 25.12 2.38 37.61
CA GLU A 106 25.99 3.22 38.42
C GLU A 106 26.67 2.40 39.51
N SER A 107 27.98 2.16 39.34
CA SER A 107 28.80 1.49 40.35
C SER A 107 29.59 2.51 41.18
N ALA A 108 29.43 2.47 42.50
CA ALA A 108 30.16 3.34 43.43
C ALA A 108 31.69 3.21 43.34
N LYS A 109 32.21 2.10 42.80
CA LYS A 109 33.66 1.86 42.65
C LYS A 109 34.17 1.92 41.21
N ALA A 110 33.35 1.52 40.23
CA ALA A 110 33.76 1.41 38.82
C ALA A 110 33.25 2.55 37.93
N GLY A 111 32.42 3.46 38.47
CA GLY A 111 31.71 4.46 37.68
C GLY A 111 30.54 3.87 36.89
N ALA A 112 29.95 4.67 36.02
CA ALA A 112 28.82 4.26 35.19
C ALA A 112 29.23 3.21 34.15
N ILE A 113 28.56 2.07 34.15
CA ILE A 113 28.71 1.02 33.15
C ILE A 113 27.52 1.12 32.20
N VAL A 114 27.78 1.32 30.91
CA VAL A 114 26.73 1.53 29.90
C VAL A 114 26.72 0.36 28.92
N ALA A 115 25.55 -0.24 28.73
CA ALA A 115 25.30 -1.21 27.68
C ALA A 115 24.28 -0.67 26.69
N THR A 116 24.67 -0.56 25.41
CA THR A 116 23.75 -0.24 24.32
C THR A 116 23.14 -1.53 23.79
N LEU A 117 21.82 -1.65 23.95
CA LEU A 117 21.04 -2.83 23.62
C LEU A 117 19.95 -2.45 22.63
N ARG A 118 19.69 -3.31 21.64
CA ARG A 118 18.69 -3.07 20.61
C ARG A 118 17.79 -4.28 20.46
N LEU A 119 16.48 -4.03 20.47
CA LEU A 119 15.52 -5.05 20.07
C LEU A 119 15.49 -5.07 18.54
N GLU A 120 16.05 -6.11 17.92
CA GLU A 120 16.00 -6.22 16.47
C GLU A 120 14.58 -6.63 16.03
N ALA A 121 14.05 -5.88 15.07
CA ALA A 121 12.87 -6.32 14.36
C ALA A 121 13.25 -7.61 13.61
N PRO A 122 12.44 -8.67 13.63
CA PRO A 122 12.64 -9.79 12.72
C PRO A 122 12.78 -9.23 11.30
N PRO A 123 13.74 -9.72 10.49
CA PRO A 123 13.87 -9.25 9.12
C PRO A 123 12.52 -9.40 8.42
N ALA A 124 12.00 -8.27 7.93
CA ALA A 124 10.70 -8.24 7.31
C ALA A 124 10.73 -9.17 6.09
N LYS A 125 9.82 -10.15 6.07
CA LYS A 125 9.78 -11.13 4.99
C LYS A 125 9.29 -10.44 3.72
N ARG A 126 10.01 -10.65 2.61
CA ARG A 126 9.65 -10.10 1.30
C ARG A 126 8.51 -10.93 0.69
N GLU A 127 7.29 -10.74 1.18
CA GLU A 127 6.11 -11.49 0.75
C GLU A 127 5.22 -10.68 -0.19
N THR A 128 5.26 -9.35 -0.09
CA THR A 128 4.44 -8.43 -0.89
C THR A 128 4.80 -8.48 -2.37
N ILE A 129 3.81 -8.63 -3.23
CA ILE A 129 3.94 -8.68 -4.69
C ILE A 129 3.01 -7.67 -5.37
N VAL A 130 3.33 -7.30 -6.61
CA VAL A 130 2.39 -6.67 -7.53
C VAL A 130 1.50 -7.78 -8.10
N ASN A 131 0.22 -7.77 -7.73
CA ASN A 131 -0.77 -8.74 -8.22
C ASN A 131 -1.12 -8.49 -9.68
N GLN A 132 -1.33 -7.22 -10.04
CA GLN A 132 -1.87 -6.85 -11.34
C GLN A 132 -1.58 -5.37 -11.63
N VAL A 133 -1.38 -5.07 -12.91
CA VAL A 133 -1.42 -3.70 -13.42
C VAL A 133 -2.55 -3.60 -14.43
N CYS A 134 -3.48 -2.68 -14.20
CA CYS A 134 -4.55 -2.34 -15.14
C CYS A 134 -4.24 -1.02 -15.85
N PRO A 135 -4.55 -0.88 -17.14
CA PRO A 135 -5.25 -1.85 -17.99
C PRO A 135 -4.40 -3.10 -18.26
N THR A 136 -5.03 -4.27 -18.32
CA THR A 136 -4.30 -5.52 -18.54
C THR A 136 -3.96 -5.76 -20.00
N ALA A 137 -4.66 -5.10 -20.93
CA ALA A 137 -4.35 -5.11 -22.36
C ALA A 137 -2.89 -4.76 -22.67
N ASN A 138 -2.32 -5.39 -23.71
CA ASN A 138 -0.97 -5.10 -24.19
C ASN A 138 -0.94 -4.11 -25.37
N ALA A 139 -2.10 -3.58 -25.74
CA ALA A 139 -2.26 -2.51 -26.72
C ALA A 139 -3.06 -1.40 -26.06
N LEU A 140 -2.44 -0.23 -25.84
CA LEU A 140 -3.01 0.90 -25.11
C LEU A 140 -3.06 2.14 -26.01
N PRO A 141 -4.05 3.03 -25.87
CA PRO A 141 -4.14 4.22 -26.72
C PRO A 141 -3.04 5.24 -26.38
N GLU A 142 -2.69 6.07 -27.37
CA GLU A 142 -1.71 7.15 -27.21
C GLU A 142 -2.05 8.10 -26.04
N ASN A 143 -3.35 8.36 -25.87
CA ASN A 143 -3.92 9.20 -24.84
C ASN A 143 -4.41 8.41 -23.62
N LEU A 144 -3.77 7.27 -23.30
CA LEU A 144 -4.03 6.52 -22.07
C LEU A 144 -3.99 7.46 -20.86
N LEU A 145 -5.05 7.44 -20.05
CA LEU A 145 -5.20 8.37 -18.95
C LEU A 145 -4.47 7.90 -17.68
N LYS A 146 -4.58 6.61 -17.34
CA LYS A 146 -4.16 6.12 -16.03
C LYS A 146 -3.80 4.63 -16.00
N PHE A 147 -3.01 4.27 -14.99
CA PHE A 147 -2.77 2.90 -14.56
C PHE A 147 -3.28 2.68 -13.13
N TYR A 148 -3.68 1.44 -12.84
CA TYR A 148 -3.89 0.94 -11.48
C TYR A 148 -2.85 -0.12 -11.15
N LEU A 149 -2.14 0.04 -10.04
CA LEU A 149 -1.17 -0.94 -9.54
C LEU A 149 -1.79 -1.61 -8.32
N HIS A 150 -2.05 -2.91 -8.42
CA HIS A 150 -2.62 -3.71 -7.33
C HIS A 150 -1.51 -4.52 -6.66
N PHE A 151 -1.47 -4.45 -5.33
CA PHE A 151 -0.49 -5.12 -4.49
C PHE A 151 -1.18 -6.17 -3.59
N SER A 152 -0.42 -7.17 -3.14
CA SER A 152 -0.94 -8.21 -2.23
C SER A 152 -1.04 -7.76 -0.76
N ALA A 153 -0.43 -6.63 -0.41
CA ALA A 153 -0.43 -6.04 0.92
C ALA A 153 -0.26 -4.51 0.82
N PRO A 154 -0.58 -3.74 1.88
CA PRO A 154 -0.44 -2.29 1.87
C PRO A 154 0.99 -1.84 1.61
N MET A 155 1.19 -0.84 0.75
CA MET A 155 2.51 -0.32 0.40
C MET A 155 2.91 0.90 1.24
N SER A 156 4.22 1.18 1.31
CA SER A 156 4.70 2.47 1.81
C SER A 156 4.32 3.61 0.84
N GLN A 157 3.98 4.76 1.41
CA GLN A 157 3.45 5.92 0.69
C GLN A 157 4.40 7.13 0.78
N GLY A 158 4.22 8.10 -0.13
CA GLY A 158 4.92 9.38 -0.18
C GLY A 158 6.18 9.40 -1.06
N ARG A 159 6.51 8.28 -1.71
CA ARG A 159 7.67 8.14 -2.62
C ARG A 159 7.40 7.21 -3.81
N ALA A 160 6.15 6.97 -4.16
CA ALA A 160 5.74 6.00 -5.18
C ALA A 160 6.44 6.23 -6.52
N TYR A 161 6.48 7.48 -6.99
CA TYR A 161 7.05 7.85 -8.29
C TYR A 161 8.56 7.56 -8.41
N SER A 162 9.28 7.45 -7.29
CA SER A 162 10.70 7.06 -7.31
C SER A 162 10.93 5.58 -7.68
N HIS A 163 9.89 4.75 -7.55
CA HIS A 163 9.92 3.31 -7.77
C HIS A 163 9.23 2.88 -9.07
N ILE A 164 8.63 3.81 -9.80
CA ILE A 164 7.82 3.53 -10.98
C ILE A 164 8.42 4.26 -12.17
N HIS A 165 8.79 3.50 -13.20
CA HIS A 165 9.47 4.03 -14.38
C HIS A 165 8.72 3.64 -15.64
N LEU A 166 8.60 4.56 -16.58
CA LEU A 166 8.19 4.25 -17.95
C LEU A 166 9.43 4.25 -18.85
N LEU A 167 9.63 3.16 -19.59
CA LEU A 167 10.78 2.97 -20.47
C LEU A 167 10.31 2.83 -21.92
N ASN A 168 11.08 3.37 -22.88
CA ASN A 168 10.85 3.12 -24.30
C ASN A 168 11.39 1.74 -24.74
N ALA A 169 11.26 1.43 -26.04
CA ALA A 169 11.75 0.18 -26.63
C ALA A 169 13.29 -0.02 -26.52
N GLN A 170 14.04 1.07 -26.30
CA GLN A 170 15.50 1.07 -26.09
C GLN A 170 15.89 0.98 -24.61
N ASN A 171 14.92 0.77 -23.70
CA ASN A 171 15.07 0.80 -22.24
C ASN A 171 15.51 2.16 -21.67
N GLU A 172 15.30 3.24 -22.40
CA GLU A 172 15.56 4.60 -21.92
C GLU A 172 14.35 5.10 -21.15
N LYS A 173 14.60 5.80 -20.03
CA LYS A 173 13.53 6.37 -19.20
C LYS A 173 12.83 7.52 -19.93
N ILE A 174 11.51 7.48 -19.97
CA ILE A 174 10.70 8.61 -20.39
C ILE A 174 10.74 9.66 -19.27
N ALA A 175 11.06 10.90 -19.62
CA ALA A 175 11.08 12.01 -18.68
C ALA A 175 9.65 12.43 -18.32
N LEU A 176 9.41 12.64 -17.02
CA LEU A 176 8.16 13.14 -16.43
C LEU A 176 6.89 12.55 -17.09
N PRO A 177 6.72 11.20 -17.10
CA PRO A 177 5.60 10.57 -17.80
C PRO A 177 4.29 10.63 -17.01
N PHE A 178 4.36 10.91 -15.70
CA PHE A 178 3.24 10.85 -14.78
C PHE A 178 2.96 12.21 -14.16
N LEU A 179 1.69 12.45 -13.79
CA LEU A 179 1.35 13.53 -12.88
C LEU A 179 1.75 13.11 -11.46
N GLU A 180 2.84 13.72 -10.98
CA GLU A 180 3.31 13.55 -9.60
C GLU A 180 2.53 14.50 -8.68
N VAL A 181 1.78 13.93 -7.74
CA VAL A 181 1.01 14.67 -6.72
C VAL A 181 1.54 14.35 -5.33
N ASP A 182 1.54 15.35 -4.43
CA ASP A 182 1.99 15.17 -3.04
C ASP A 182 1.10 14.15 -2.31
N GLU A 183 -0.22 14.23 -2.53
CA GLU A 183 -1.20 13.27 -2.04
C GLU A 183 -1.39 12.13 -3.05
N GLU A 184 -0.59 11.09 -2.91
CA GLU A 184 -0.67 9.89 -3.75
C GLU A 184 -2.08 9.27 -3.76
N LEU A 185 -2.54 8.83 -4.93
CA LEU A 185 -3.91 8.36 -5.15
C LEU A 185 -4.12 6.88 -4.77
N TRP A 186 -3.87 6.56 -3.50
CA TRP A 186 -4.12 5.25 -2.93
C TRP A 186 -5.61 5.03 -2.62
N ASN A 187 -6.04 3.78 -2.70
CA ASN A 187 -7.28 3.38 -2.03
C ASN A 187 -7.06 3.30 -0.49
N PRO A 188 -8.14 3.27 0.32
CA PRO A 188 -8.03 3.38 1.77
C PRO A 188 -7.18 2.31 2.46
N ASP A 189 -7.07 1.12 1.87
CA ASP A 189 -6.26 0.02 2.42
C ASP A 189 -4.78 0.06 1.98
N GLY A 190 -4.40 0.99 1.09
CA GLY A 190 -3.03 1.11 0.58
C GLY A 190 -2.58 -0.01 -0.36
N THR A 191 -3.50 -0.82 -0.89
CA THR A 191 -3.19 -1.96 -1.78
C THR A 191 -3.40 -1.67 -3.27
N ARG A 192 -3.98 -0.52 -3.62
CA ARG A 192 -4.15 -0.06 -5.00
C ARG A 192 -3.74 1.40 -5.15
N LEU A 193 -2.70 1.64 -5.96
CA LEU A 193 -2.31 2.98 -6.38
C LEU A 193 -2.89 3.31 -7.75
N THR A 194 -3.45 4.51 -7.89
CA THR A 194 -3.78 5.10 -9.20
C THR A 194 -2.65 6.00 -9.65
N ILE A 195 -2.14 5.79 -10.86
CA ILE A 195 -1.13 6.65 -11.48
C ILE A 195 -1.75 7.30 -12.71
N LEU A 196 -1.69 8.62 -12.80
CA LEU A 196 -2.14 9.37 -13.96
C LEU A 196 -0.94 9.62 -14.88
N ILE A 197 -1.09 9.33 -16.17
CA ILE A 197 -0.18 9.87 -17.18
C ILE A 197 -0.37 11.39 -17.18
N ASP A 198 0.72 12.16 -17.33
CA ASP A 198 0.66 13.63 -17.23
C ASP A 198 -0.41 14.21 -18.17
N PRO A 199 -1.53 14.74 -17.63
CA PRO A 199 -2.62 15.27 -18.45
C PRO A 199 -2.18 16.45 -19.33
N GLY A 200 -1.12 17.17 -18.93
CA GLY A 200 -0.49 18.25 -19.69
C GLY A 200 0.07 17.80 -21.03
N ARG A 201 0.38 16.50 -21.16
CA ARG A 201 0.89 15.85 -22.38
C ARG A 201 -0.13 14.91 -23.02
N ILE A 202 -1.37 14.89 -22.53
CA ILE A 202 -2.49 14.19 -23.15
C ILE A 202 -3.36 15.16 -23.96
N LYS A 203 -3.84 16.23 -23.29
CA LYS A 203 -4.79 17.16 -23.90
C LYS A 203 -4.14 18.09 -24.93
N SER A 204 -4.85 18.30 -26.02
CA SER A 204 -4.49 19.23 -27.08
C SER A 204 -4.56 20.69 -26.58
N GLY A 205 -3.69 21.56 -27.11
CA GLY A 205 -3.66 22.99 -26.75
C GLY A 205 -3.06 23.31 -25.37
N LEU A 206 -2.38 22.34 -24.75
CA LEU A 206 -1.60 22.55 -23.53
C LEU A 206 -0.12 22.68 -23.88
N LEU A 207 0.57 23.63 -23.23
CA LEU A 207 1.97 23.93 -23.51
C LEU A 207 2.90 22.69 -23.43
N PRO A 208 2.79 21.80 -22.43
CA PRO A 208 3.65 20.61 -22.37
C PRO A 208 3.42 19.66 -23.55
N ARG A 209 2.17 19.47 -23.99
CA ARG A 209 1.85 18.67 -25.18
C ARG A 209 2.48 19.26 -26.44
N GLU A 210 2.46 20.59 -26.59
CA GLU A 210 2.99 21.28 -27.77
C GLU A 210 4.52 21.31 -27.82
N GLN A 211 5.17 21.40 -26.65
CA GLN A 211 6.63 21.47 -26.55
C GLN A 211 7.28 20.09 -26.54
N ASP A 212 6.76 19.15 -25.73
CA ASP A 212 7.39 17.86 -25.43
C ASP A 212 6.67 16.67 -26.10
N GLY A 213 5.55 16.93 -26.77
CA GLY A 213 4.74 15.89 -27.39
C GLY A 213 4.01 14.98 -26.38
N PRO A 214 3.32 13.94 -26.88
CA PRO A 214 2.73 12.91 -26.02
C PRO A 214 3.76 12.20 -25.15
N VAL A 215 3.32 11.67 -24.01
CA VAL A 215 4.10 10.71 -23.22
C VAL A 215 4.29 9.38 -23.97
N LEU A 216 3.25 8.91 -24.66
CA LEU A 216 3.21 7.67 -25.43
C LEU A 216 3.02 8.00 -26.89
N HIS A 217 3.78 7.40 -27.81
CA HIS A 217 3.64 7.65 -29.24
C HIS A 217 3.02 6.45 -29.96
N GLN A 218 2.00 6.68 -30.80
CA GLN A 218 1.40 5.63 -31.64
C GLN A 218 2.46 4.83 -32.40
N GLY A 219 2.31 3.51 -32.42
CA GLY A 219 3.20 2.58 -33.14
C GLY A 219 4.47 2.21 -32.37
N HIS A 220 4.73 2.82 -31.22
CA HIS A 220 5.88 2.50 -30.37
C HIS A 220 5.49 1.50 -29.26
N SER A 221 6.50 0.92 -28.62
CA SER A 221 6.35 0.01 -27.48
C SER A 221 7.05 0.57 -26.24
N TYR A 222 6.46 0.30 -25.08
CA TYR A 222 6.94 0.79 -23.78
C TYR A 222 6.91 -0.31 -22.73
N THR A 223 7.69 -0.10 -21.67
CA THR A 223 7.67 -0.93 -20.46
C THR A 223 7.37 -0.07 -19.25
N LEU A 224 6.27 -0.36 -18.55
CA LEU A 224 6.05 0.12 -17.18
C LEU A 224 6.81 -0.80 -16.22
N LYS A 225 7.76 -0.25 -15.47
CA LYS A 225 8.60 -0.97 -14.52
C LYS A 225 8.34 -0.49 -13.10
N ILE A 226 8.19 -1.45 -12.18
CA ILE A 226 8.04 -1.24 -10.75
C ILE A 226 9.23 -1.90 -10.05
N ASP A 227 10.00 -1.11 -9.29
CA ASP A 227 11.23 -1.58 -8.67
C ASP A 227 10.99 -2.50 -7.48
N ALA A 228 11.78 -3.57 -7.40
CA ALA A 228 11.73 -4.53 -6.28
C ALA A 228 12.05 -3.90 -4.92
N THR A 229 12.71 -2.74 -4.92
CA THR A 229 13.16 -2.05 -3.71
C THR A 229 12.05 -1.25 -3.03
N TRP A 230 10.88 -1.10 -3.65
CA TRP A 230 9.76 -0.37 -3.05
C TRP A 230 9.29 -1.08 -1.78
N PRO A 231 9.35 -0.44 -0.59
CA PRO A 231 8.90 -1.07 0.64
C PRO A 231 7.37 -1.15 0.74
N ASP A 232 6.89 -2.19 1.40
CA ASP A 232 5.53 -2.28 1.90
C ASP A 232 5.34 -1.40 3.16
N ALA A 233 4.12 -1.34 3.70
CA ALA A 233 3.82 -0.52 4.88
C ALA A 233 4.60 -0.93 6.14
N ASN A 234 5.18 -2.14 6.17
CA ASN A 234 6.03 -2.63 7.26
C ASN A 234 7.53 -2.41 6.97
N GLY A 235 7.88 -1.77 5.84
CA GLY A 235 9.25 -1.52 5.42
C GLY A 235 9.92 -2.67 4.67
N ALA A 236 9.21 -3.78 4.39
CA ALA A 236 9.78 -4.89 3.63
C ALA A 236 9.75 -4.57 2.13
N PRO A 237 10.83 -4.71 1.37
CA PRO A 237 10.78 -4.53 -0.08
C PRO A 237 9.89 -5.60 -0.73
N LEU A 238 9.34 -5.28 -1.90
CA LEU A 238 8.65 -6.26 -2.75
C LEU A 238 9.48 -7.54 -2.92
N LYS A 239 8.78 -8.67 -3.01
CA LYS A 239 9.40 -9.98 -3.26
C LYS A 239 10.25 -9.98 -4.53
N HIS A 240 9.70 -9.41 -5.60
CA HIS A 240 10.36 -9.18 -6.88
C HIS A 240 9.82 -7.87 -7.50
N GLY A 241 10.58 -7.28 -8.42
CA GLY A 241 10.09 -6.16 -9.24
C GLY A 241 9.06 -6.65 -10.27
N PHE A 242 8.36 -5.72 -10.89
CA PHE A 242 7.32 -6.03 -11.88
C PHE A 242 7.52 -5.24 -13.17
N THR A 243 7.19 -5.84 -14.30
CA THR A 243 7.26 -5.18 -15.61
C THR A 243 6.02 -5.50 -16.43
N LYS A 244 5.41 -4.47 -17.03
CA LYS A 244 4.36 -4.60 -18.05
C LYS A 244 4.85 -4.01 -19.36
N GLN A 245 4.87 -4.81 -20.41
CA GLN A 245 5.16 -4.35 -21.77
C GLN A 245 3.85 -4.13 -22.54
N PHE A 246 3.80 -3.08 -23.35
CA PHE A 246 2.65 -2.78 -24.20
C PHE A 246 3.06 -1.99 -25.46
N GLY A 247 2.29 -2.15 -26.52
CA GLY A 247 2.34 -1.31 -27.72
C GLY A 247 1.29 -0.20 -27.65
N VAL A 248 1.54 0.89 -28.39
CA VAL A 248 0.66 2.07 -28.39
C VAL A 248 -0.14 2.14 -29.69
N THR A 249 -1.46 2.23 -29.57
CA THR A 249 -2.39 2.42 -30.69
C THR A 249 -2.65 3.90 -30.94
N ALA A 250 -3.43 4.22 -31.98
CA ALA A 250 -3.95 5.56 -32.18
C ALA A 250 -4.69 6.08 -30.92
N PRO A 251 -4.72 7.41 -30.71
CA PRO A 251 -5.52 8.00 -29.64
C PRO A 251 -7.00 7.63 -29.78
N ASP A 252 -7.66 7.43 -28.66
CA ASP A 252 -9.08 7.10 -28.59
C ASP A 252 -9.88 8.33 -28.14
N VAL A 253 -10.75 8.82 -29.02
CA VAL A 253 -11.62 9.98 -28.78
C VAL A 253 -13.10 9.60 -28.82
N GLU A 254 -13.42 8.32 -29.03
CA GLU A 254 -14.79 7.87 -29.11
C GLU A 254 -15.35 7.58 -27.72
N MET A 255 -16.54 8.10 -27.41
CA MET A 255 -17.20 7.78 -26.14
C MET A 255 -17.65 6.31 -26.10
N PRO A 256 -17.58 5.65 -24.92
CA PRO A 256 -18.29 4.39 -24.70
C PRO A 256 -19.78 4.54 -24.98
N SER A 257 -20.35 3.63 -25.78
CA SER A 257 -21.78 3.63 -26.11
C SER A 257 -22.43 2.34 -25.61
N PRO A 258 -23.22 2.41 -24.50
CA PRO A 258 -23.91 1.24 -23.95
C PRO A 258 -24.85 0.54 -24.93
N ALA A 259 -25.38 1.25 -25.93
CA ALA A 259 -26.20 0.67 -26.98
C ALA A 259 -25.45 -0.30 -27.91
N ARG A 260 -24.10 -0.27 -27.91
CA ARG A 260 -23.25 -1.17 -28.70
C ARG A 260 -22.75 -2.38 -27.91
N TRP A 261 -23.13 -2.51 -26.64
CA TRP A 261 -22.66 -3.61 -25.79
C TRP A 261 -23.53 -4.85 -25.98
N ASN A 262 -22.91 -6.01 -25.89
CA ASN A 262 -23.61 -7.28 -26.04
C ASN A 262 -23.89 -7.87 -24.66
N LEU A 263 -25.17 -8.06 -24.34
CA LEU A 263 -25.61 -8.62 -23.07
C LEU A 263 -25.98 -10.09 -23.26
N THR A 264 -25.38 -10.97 -22.46
CA THR A 264 -25.74 -12.39 -22.41
C THR A 264 -26.42 -12.69 -21.07
N THR A 265 -27.67 -13.14 -21.15
CA THR A 265 -28.49 -13.43 -19.97
C THR A 265 -28.31 -14.89 -19.51
N PRO A 266 -28.34 -15.13 -18.19
CA PRO A 266 -28.27 -16.47 -17.62
C PRO A 266 -29.64 -17.15 -17.57
N GLU A 267 -29.65 -18.46 -17.30
CA GLU A 267 -30.88 -19.22 -17.12
C GLU A 267 -31.53 -18.97 -15.75
N ALA A 268 -32.87 -18.99 -15.72
CA ALA A 268 -33.62 -18.93 -14.46
C ALA A 268 -33.29 -20.14 -13.56
N GLY A 269 -33.18 -19.90 -12.25
CA GLY A 269 -32.82 -20.91 -11.26
C GLY A 269 -31.33 -21.26 -11.22
N SER A 270 -30.49 -20.61 -12.03
CA SER A 270 -29.03 -20.79 -12.02
C SER A 270 -28.33 -19.67 -11.26
N THR A 271 -27.08 -19.90 -10.83
CA THR A 271 -26.14 -18.84 -10.40
C THR A 271 -25.13 -18.50 -11.50
N SER A 272 -25.42 -18.89 -12.75
CA SER A 272 -24.55 -18.58 -13.88
C SER A 272 -24.40 -17.06 -14.04
N PRO A 273 -23.20 -16.58 -14.42
CA PRO A 273 -22.97 -15.16 -14.52
C PRO A 273 -23.77 -14.55 -15.67
N LEU A 274 -24.28 -13.35 -15.46
CA LEU A 274 -24.67 -12.45 -16.54
C LEU A 274 -23.41 -11.76 -17.07
N THR A 275 -23.24 -11.69 -18.39
CA THR A 275 -22.07 -11.05 -18.99
C THR A 275 -22.44 -9.91 -19.91
N LEU A 276 -21.61 -8.87 -19.91
CA LEU A 276 -21.73 -7.70 -20.75
C LEU A 276 -20.40 -7.47 -21.46
N ASP A 277 -20.39 -7.64 -22.78
CA ASP A 277 -19.21 -7.53 -23.62
C ASP A 277 -19.12 -6.14 -24.27
N PHE A 278 -17.91 -5.57 -24.23
CA PHE A 278 -17.58 -4.24 -24.72
C PHE A 278 -16.74 -4.32 -26.00
N PRO A 279 -16.97 -3.42 -26.98
CA PRO A 279 -16.15 -3.39 -28.20
C PRO A 279 -14.69 -2.94 -27.95
N LYS A 280 -14.42 -2.33 -26.79
CA LYS A 280 -13.11 -1.85 -26.36
C LYS A 280 -12.97 -1.93 -24.83
N PRO A 281 -11.74 -1.98 -24.28
CA PRO A 281 -11.51 -1.99 -22.85
C PRO A 281 -12.08 -0.74 -22.17
N LEU A 282 -12.67 -0.91 -20.99
CA LEU A 282 -13.13 0.19 -20.14
C LEU A 282 -12.27 0.29 -18.86
N ASP A 283 -12.45 1.36 -18.09
CA ASP A 283 -11.72 1.57 -16.85
C ASP A 283 -12.01 0.47 -15.82
N HIS A 284 -10.97 -0.24 -15.40
CA HIS A 284 -11.06 -1.41 -14.52
C HIS A 284 -11.74 -1.12 -13.18
N ALA A 285 -11.38 -0.01 -12.52
CA ALA A 285 -11.92 0.31 -11.20
C ALA A 285 -13.36 0.84 -11.30
N LEU A 286 -13.68 1.55 -12.39
CA LEU A 286 -15.03 2.04 -12.63
C LEU A 286 -16.00 0.92 -13.04
N LEU A 287 -15.55 -0.10 -13.77
CA LEU A 287 -16.36 -1.29 -14.06
C LEU A 287 -16.85 -2.02 -12.80
N GLN A 288 -16.09 -1.95 -11.71
CA GLN A 288 -16.48 -2.54 -10.42
C GLN A 288 -17.46 -1.66 -9.63
N ARG A 289 -17.53 -0.36 -9.92
CA ARG A 289 -18.23 0.63 -9.08
C ARG A 289 -19.47 1.24 -9.73
N LEU A 290 -19.47 1.36 -11.06
CA LEU A 290 -20.48 2.11 -11.81
C LEU A 290 -21.42 1.21 -12.61
N LEU A 291 -21.31 -0.11 -12.48
CA LEU A 291 -22.26 -1.07 -13.04
C LEU A 291 -22.85 -1.90 -11.90
N TRP A 292 -24.17 -2.03 -11.89
CA TRP A 292 -24.90 -2.90 -10.98
C TRP A 292 -26.19 -3.40 -11.64
N ILE A 293 -26.84 -4.37 -11.02
CA ILE A 293 -28.08 -4.94 -11.53
C ILE A 293 -29.21 -4.59 -10.58
N GLU A 294 -30.35 -4.21 -11.14
CA GLU A 294 -31.58 -3.98 -10.39
C GLU A 294 -32.70 -4.89 -10.89
N ASP A 295 -33.53 -5.36 -9.96
CA ASP A 295 -34.75 -6.10 -10.26
C ASP A 295 -35.88 -5.18 -10.77
N ALA A 296 -37.04 -5.77 -11.09
CA ALA A 296 -38.25 -5.04 -11.48
C ALA A 296 -38.71 -4.03 -10.42
N GLY A 297 -38.47 -4.31 -9.14
CA GLY A 297 -38.75 -3.45 -7.99
C GLY A 297 -37.72 -2.33 -7.78
N LYS A 298 -36.66 -2.27 -8.60
CA LYS A 298 -35.53 -1.33 -8.46
C LYS A 298 -34.61 -1.62 -7.28
N HIS A 299 -34.64 -2.83 -6.73
CA HIS A 299 -33.68 -3.24 -5.71
C HIS A 299 -32.41 -3.77 -6.36
N SER A 300 -31.26 -3.42 -5.79
CA SER A 300 -29.98 -3.97 -6.24
C SER A 300 -29.95 -5.47 -6.01
N VAL A 301 -29.43 -6.21 -6.99
CA VAL A 301 -29.15 -7.64 -6.86
C VAL A 301 -27.77 -7.79 -6.25
N GLU A 302 -27.66 -8.54 -5.16
CA GLU A 302 -26.37 -8.84 -4.51
C GLU A 302 -25.60 -9.90 -5.30
N GLY A 303 -24.30 -9.68 -5.44
CA GLY A 303 -23.44 -10.55 -6.24
C GLY A 303 -22.01 -10.04 -6.35
N GLN A 304 -21.20 -10.83 -7.06
CA GLN A 304 -19.79 -10.57 -7.28
C GLN A 304 -19.52 -10.16 -8.73
N VAL A 305 -18.73 -9.10 -8.89
CA VAL A 305 -18.28 -8.61 -10.19
C VAL A 305 -16.89 -9.16 -10.51
N HIS A 306 -16.73 -9.66 -11.73
CA HIS A 306 -15.45 -10.00 -12.31
C HIS A 306 -15.25 -9.26 -13.63
N VAL A 307 -14.13 -8.56 -13.76
CA VAL A 307 -13.70 -7.91 -15.00
C VAL A 307 -12.75 -8.86 -15.71
N ARG A 308 -13.02 -9.16 -16.98
CA ARG A 308 -12.33 -10.18 -17.79
C ARG A 308 -11.97 -9.63 -19.16
N ASP A 309 -11.26 -10.45 -19.93
CA ASP A 309 -10.90 -10.18 -21.33
C ASP A 309 -10.27 -8.80 -21.55
N ALA A 310 -9.22 -8.49 -20.77
CA ALA A 310 -8.55 -7.20 -20.84
C ALA A 310 -9.51 -6.00 -20.70
N GLU A 311 -10.38 -6.07 -19.69
CA GLU A 311 -11.42 -5.09 -19.39
C GLU A 311 -12.48 -4.92 -20.50
N ARG A 312 -12.61 -5.89 -21.41
CA ARG A 312 -13.67 -5.93 -22.45
C ARG A 312 -14.90 -6.73 -22.04
N GLN A 313 -14.89 -7.38 -20.87
CA GLN A 313 -16.05 -8.09 -20.37
C GLN A 313 -16.28 -7.78 -18.89
N TRP A 314 -17.52 -7.44 -18.56
CA TRP A 314 -18.02 -7.37 -17.19
C TRP A 314 -18.92 -8.58 -16.94
N ALA A 315 -18.61 -9.36 -15.91
CA ALA A 315 -19.38 -10.54 -15.52
C ALA A 315 -19.89 -10.40 -14.08
N PHE A 316 -21.18 -10.60 -13.88
CA PHE A 316 -21.82 -10.54 -12.57
C PHE A 316 -22.39 -11.91 -12.20
N THR A 317 -21.92 -12.45 -11.07
CA THR A 317 -22.40 -13.70 -10.50
C THR A 317 -23.29 -13.39 -9.29
N PRO A 318 -24.59 -13.72 -9.30
CA PRO A 318 -25.46 -13.40 -8.19
C PRO A 318 -25.15 -14.28 -6.97
N GLU A 319 -25.43 -13.80 -5.76
CA GLU A 319 -25.30 -14.63 -4.55
C GLU A 319 -26.41 -15.70 -4.44
N GLN A 320 -27.57 -15.41 -5.03
CA GLN A 320 -28.72 -16.31 -5.07
C GLN A 320 -29.06 -16.68 -6.51
N PRO A 321 -29.65 -17.87 -6.76
CA PRO A 321 -30.09 -18.23 -8.10
C PRO A 321 -31.05 -17.19 -8.70
N TRP A 322 -30.91 -16.94 -10.00
CA TRP A 322 -31.74 -15.96 -10.69
C TRP A 322 -33.22 -16.34 -10.65
N THR A 323 -34.08 -15.40 -10.27
CA THR A 323 -35.53 -15.55 -10.39
C THR A 323 -35.96 -15.18 -11.80
N ALA A 324 -36.98 -15.85 -12.34
CA ALA A 324 -37.56 -15.42 -13.61
C ALA A 324 -38.23 -14.04 -13.45
N GLY A 325 -37.99 -13.14 -14.40
CA GLY A 325 -38.54 -11.78 -14.34
C GLY A 325 -37.73 -10.75 -15.13
N SER A 326 -38.15 -9.49 -15.00
CA SER A 326 -37.49 -8.35 -15.63
C SER A 326 -36.41 -7.75 -14.73
N TYR A 327 -35.30 -7.39 -15.35
CA TYR A 327 -34.13 -6.80 -14.71
C TYR A 327 -33.55 -5.69 -15.57
N ARG A 328 -32.64 -4.92 -14.98
CA ARG A 328 -31.82 -3.97 -15.74
C ARG A 328 -30.39 -3.95 -15.23
N VAL A 329 -29.45 -3.82 -16.15
CA VAL A 329 -28.11 -3.35 -15.83
C VAL A 329 -28.16 -1.84 -15.77
N VAL A 330 -27.75 -1.26 -14.65
CA VAL A 330 -27.60 0.19 -14.51
C VAL A 330 -26.14 0.55 -14.72
N VAL A 331 -25.92 1.58 -15.54
CA VAL A 331 -24.60 2.02 -15.95
C VAL A 331 -24.46 3.50 -15.60
N GLY A 332 -23.65 3.81 -14.60
CA GLY A 332 -23.30 5.19 -14.25
C GLY A 332 -22.63 5.90 -15.42
N THR A 333 -23.09 7.09 -15.77
CA THR A 333 -22.59 7.81 -16.97
C THR A 333 -21.16 8.35 -16.82
N GLY A 334 -20.63 8.32 -15.59
CA GLY A 334 -19.22 8.55 -15.30
C GLY A 334 -18.31 7.37 -15.60
N LEU A 335 -18.80 6.24 -16.13
CA LEU A 335 -17.95 5.14 -16.60
C LEU A 335 -17.12 5.61 -17.79
N GLU A 336 -15.81 5.40 -17.70
CA GLU A 336 -14.81 5.86 -18.69
C GLU A 336 -14.18 4.69 -19.45
N ASP A 337 -13.68 4.98 -20.65
CA ASP A 337 -12.67 4.16 -21.33
C ASP A 337 -11.24 4.46 -20.82
N LEU A 338 -10.25 3.82 -21.44
CA LEU A 338 -8.84 3.99 -21.07
C LEU A 338 -8.29 5.40 -21.35
N ALA A 339 -8.92 6.15 -22.24
CA ALA A 339 -8.53 7.52 -22.61
C ALA A 339 -9.30 8.59 -21.82
N GLY A 340 -10.17 8.18 -20.90
CA GLY A 340 -10.97 9.09 -20.07
C GLY A 340 -12.26 9.59 -20.71
N ASN A 341 -12.65 9.08 -21.88
CA ASN A 341 -13.95 9.41 -22.45
C ASN A 341 -15.01 8.67 -21.65
N SER A 342 -15.99 9.38 -21.11
CA SER A 342 -17.08 8.78 -20.35
C SER A 342 -18.29 8.50 -21.24
N VAL A 343 -19.22 7.68 -20.73
CA VAL A 343 -20.53 7.48 -21.36
C VAL A 343 -21.29 8.81 -21.55
N ALA A 344 -21.03 9.80 -20.68
CA ALA A 344 -21.65 11.12 -20.74
C ALA A 344 -20.94 12.12 -21.66
N ARG A 345 -19.61 12.09 -21.76
CA ARG A 345 -18.84 13.14 -22.44
C ARG A 345 -17.47 12.66 -22.93
N PRO A 346 -16.93 13.24 -24.02
CA PRO A 346 -15.55 13.01 -24.42
C PRO A 346 -14.58 13.63 -23.41
N PHE A 347 -13.35 13.09 -23.35
CA PHE A 347 -12.28 13.64 -22.52
C PHE A 347 -11.70 14.91 -23.12
N GLU A 348 -11.47 14.89 -24.44
CA GLU A 348 -11.13 16.06 -25.23
C GLU A 348 -12.41 16.87 -25.46
N VAL A 349 -12.40 18.10 -24.98
CA VAL A 349 -13.51 19.04 -25.14
C VAL A 349 -12.95 20.29 -25.79
N ASP A 350 -13.43 20.60 -26.98
CA ASP A 350 -13.05 21.81 -27.67
C ASP A 350 -13.57 23.02 -26.88
N ARG A 351 -12.67 23.88 -26.38
CA ARG A 351 -13.01 24.96 -25.43
C ARG A 351 -14.04 25.96 -25.96
N VAL A 352 -14.26 25.97 -27.28
CA VAL A 352 -15.14 26.90 -28.00
C VAL A 352 -16.57 26.36 -28.13
N GLN A 353 -16.81 25.06 -27.93
CA GLN A 353 -18.14 24.45 -27.95
C GLN A 353 -18.47 23.90 -26.57
N ARG A 354 -18.90 24.78 -25.65
CA ARG A 354 -19.80 24.32 -24.57
C ARG A 354 -21.21 24.47 -25.11
N PRO A 355 -21.93 23.37 -25.44
CA PRO A 355 -23.38 23.45 -25.48
C PRO A 355 -23.85 23.89 -24.09
N ASP A 356 -24.92 24.69 -24.05
CA ASP A 356 -25.65 24.99 -22.82
C ASP A 356 -25.91 23.70 -22.02
N ASP A 357 -25.97 23.83 -20.68
CA ASP A 357 -26.13 22.76 -19.68
C ASP A 357 -27.22 21.73 -20.02
N ALA A 358 -26.94 20.83 -20.95
CA ALA A 358 -27.80 19.71 -21.27
C ALA A 358 -27.80 18.79 -20.05
N PHE A 359 -28.98 18.44 -19.55
CA PHE A 359 -29.11 17.51 -18.44
C PHE A 359 -28.45 16.17 -18.80
N ILE A 360 -27.32 15.87 -18.17
CA ILE A 360 -26.65 14.58 -18.28
C ILE A 360 -27.22 13.68 -17.18
N PRO A 361 -27.93 12.59 -17.51
CA PRO A 361 -28.43 11.69 -16.49
C PRO A 361 -27.26 11.04 -15.73
N SER A 362 -27.45 10.74 -14.45
CA SER A 362 -26.41 10.10 -13.63
C SER A 362 -26.12 8.65 -14.05
N HIS A 363 -27.07 8.02 -14.74
CA HIS A 363 -26.95 6.65 -15.25
C HIS A 363 -27.83 6.43 -16.48
N VAL A 364 -27.52 5.38 -17.24
CA VAL A 364 -28.39 4.79 -18.27
C VAL A 364 -28.69 3.34 -17.91
N THR A 365 -29.66 2.71 -18.57
CA THR A 365 -30.08 1.34 -18.25
C THR A 365 -30.15 0.46 -19.49
N LEU A 366 -29.76 -0.81 -19.34
CA LEU A 366 -29.94 -1.86 -20.33
C LEU A 366 -30.94 -2.88 -19.77
N GLN A 367 -32.12 -2.96 -20.37
CA GLN A 367 -33.21 -3.83 -19.91
C GLN A 367 -32.99 -5.27 -20.40
N PHE A 368 -33.32 -6.26 -19.57
CA PHE A 368 -33.29 -7.66 -19.94
C PHE A 368 -34.27 -8.51 -19.12
N THR A 369 -34.51 -9.74 -19.57
CA THR A 369 -35.37 -10.70 -18.88
C THR A 369 -34.60 -11.99 -18.60
N ILE A 370 -34.96 -12.63 -17.49
CA ILE A 370 -34.52 -13.98 -17.15
C ILE A 370 -35.75 -14.89 -17.17
N GLY A 371 -35.65 -16.01 -17.86
CA GLY A 371 -36.82 -16.83 -18.19
C GLY A 371 -37.65 -16.22 -19.32
N ASN A 372 -38.48 -17.05 -19.96
CA ASN A 372 -39.37 -16.64 -21.04
C ASN A 372 -40.51 -15.75 -20.57
#